data_AF-A0A920G612-F1
#
_entry.id   AF-A0A920G612-F1
#
_cell.length_a   1.000
_cell.length_b   1.000
_cell.length_c   1.000
_cell.angle_alpha   90.00
_cell.angle_beta   90.00
_cell.angle_gamma   90.00
#
_symmetry.space_group_name_H-M   'P 1'
#
loop_
_entity.id
_entity.type
_entity.pdbx_description
1 polymer ?
#
loop_
_entity_poly.entity_id
_entity_poly.type
_entity_poly.pdbx_seq_one_letter_code
_entity_poly.pdbx_strand_id
1 'polypeptide(L)'
;MFALRENRPADDDACGIAYVGVQDGVAYRDYAVSSVHWKPLGSSSDRTFCSDSTFAHELGHVLGSLHERRLYEEGDYGAYRFSFGHFTTGLQGWHTIMSYGDEPEYPYFSNPSVRECRYQPCGIAPDADGSADNATGFENVGHMLAGYEGEQFIADSLAEYHYERTCETDAGEDGFERGHAIQNNSPYEIEIVSFTTLNSEGASTVTDAPDSISPGYYYYRSQCAPNSQDNSFGSSISSSWFTYRNPETNDLVEGVHLPWEEGYTGDYFTVRMAATEGGL
;
A
#
# COMPACT_ATOMS: atom_id res chain seq x y z
N MET A 1 2.82 -0.92 -14.15
CA MET A 1 2.68 -0.84 -15.63
C MET A 1 1.62 0.19 -15.99
N PHE A 2 1.92 1.11 -16.90
CA PHE A 2 0.94 2.07 -17.43
C PHE A 2 0.63 1.75 -18.89
N ALA A 3 -0.63 1.46 -19.20
CA ALA A 3 -1.11 1.32 -20.56
C ALA A 3 -1.57 2.68 -21.09
N LEU A 4 -0.98 3.11 -22.20
CA LEU A 4 -1.41 4.33 -22.89
C LEU A 4 -2.51 3.98 -23.90
N ARG A 5 -3.70 4.55 -23.76
CA ARG A 5 -4.82 4.36 -24.69
C ARG A 5 -5.08 5.64 -25.49
N GLU A 6 -5.24 5.52 -26.80
CA GLU A 6 -5.62 6.64 -27.69
C GLU A 6 -7.14 6.82 -27.79
N ASN A 7 -7.89 5.72 -27.67
CA ASN A 7 -9.34 5.72 -27.85
C ASN A 7 -10.03 5.37 -26.54
N ARG A 8 -11.05 6.16 -26.20
CA ARG A 8 -11.97 5.92 -25.10
C ARG A 8 -13.29 5.38 -25.68
N PRO A 9 -13.81 4.23 -25.22
CA PRO A 9 -15.15 3.77 -25.59
C PRO A 9 -16.18 4.88 -25.37
N ALA A 10 -17.23 4.92 -26.19
CA ALA A 10 -18.25 5.97 -26.10
C ALA A 10 -19.01 5.97 -24.75
N ASP A 11 -19.07 4.80 -24.09
CA ASP A 11 -19.73 4.59 -22.81
C ASP A 11 -18.77 4.72 -21.61
N ASP A 12 -17.49 5.02 -21.84
CA ASP A 12 -16.48 5.25 -20.80
C ASP A 12 -16.14 6.74 -20.77
N ASP A 13 -16.30 7.37 -19.60
CA ASP A 13 -15.95 8.78 -19.40
C ASP A 13 -14.64 8.97 -18.64
N ALA A 14 -13.99 7.90 -18.19
CA ALA A 14 -12.76 7.98 -17.41
C ALA A 14 -11.56 8.42 -18.26
N CYS A 15 -10.76 9.35 -17.72
CA CYS A 15 -9.51 9.78 -18.34
C CYS A 15 -8.35 8.84 -18.03
N GLY A 16 -8.38 8.21 -16.87
CA GLY A 16 -7.52 7.11 -16.48
C GLY A 16 -8.24 6.22 -15.47
N ILE A 17 -7.64 5.06 -15.21
CA ILE A 17 -8.08 4.12 -14.17
C ILE A 17 -6.82 3.49 -13.59
N ALA A 18 -6.72 3.47 -12.27
CA ALA A 18 -5.68 2.80 -11.52
C ALA A 18 -6.27 2.15 -10.27
N TYR A 19 -5.61 1.10 -9.79
CA TYR A 19 -5.83 0.62 -8.44
C TYR A 19 -5.04 1.46 -7.44
N VAL A 20 -5.48 1.47 -6.19
CA VAL A 20 -4.66 1.97 -5.09
C VAL A 20 -3.59 0.93 -4.78
N GLY A 21 -2.36 1.18 -5.24
CA GLY A 21 -1.28 0.19 -5.27
C GLY A 21 -0.63 -0.11 -3.92
N VAL A 22 -0.84 0.77 -2.93
CA VAL A 22 -0.39 0.60 -1.55
C VAL A 22 -1.52 0.96 -0.61
N GLN A 23 -1.85 0.06 0.31
CA GLN A 23 -2.96 0.19 1.25
C GLN A 23 -2.44 -0.14 2.64
N ASP A 24 -2.65 0.76 3.61
CA ASP A 24 -2.20 0.64 5.01
C ASP A 24 -0.72 0.26 5.14
N GLY A 25 0.13 0.89 4.32
CA GLY A 25 1.58 0.64 4.28
C GLY A 25 1.99 -0.65 3.55
N VAL A 26 1.05 -1.44 3.04
CA VAL A 26 1.29 -2.71 2.35
C VAL A 26 1.17 -2.52 0.84
N ALA A 27 2.23 -2.89 0.11
CA ALA A 27 2.28 -2.74 -1.33
C ALA A 27 1.75 -4.00 -2.05
N TYR A 28 0.86 -3.79 -3.03
CA TYR A 28 0.21 -4.87 -3.79
C TYR A 28 0.71 -4.83 -5.24
N ARG A 29 1.58 -5.78 -5.61
CA ARG A 29 2.19 -5.81 -6.94
C ARG A 29 1.17 -5.85 -8.07
N ASP A 30 0.12 -6.66 -7.90
CA ASP A 30 -0.94 -6.81 -8.92
C ASP A 30 -1.74 -5.53 -9.12
N TYR A 31 -1.71 -4.60 -8.16
CA TYR A 31 -2.37 -3.30 -8.22
C TYR A 31 -1.48 -2.19 -8.78
N ALA A 32 -0.20 -2.47 -9.05
CA ALA A 32 0.68 -1.54 -9.74
C ALA A 32 0.43 -1.53 -11.26
N VAL A 33 -0.83 -1.41 -11.66
CA VAL A 33 -1.30 -1.35 -13.04
C VAL A 33 -2.27 -0.19 -13.21
N SER A 34 -2.16 0.51 -14.33
CA SER A 34 -3.02 1.65 -14.66
C SER A 34 -3.20 1.78 -16.17
N SER A 35 -4.29 2.42 -16.59
CA SER A 35 -4.50 2.89 -17.96
C SER A 35 -4.76 4.38 -17.99
N VAL A 36 -4.16 5.09 -18.94
CA VAL A 36 -4.32 6.54 -19.10
C VAL A 36 -4.62 6.88 -20.55
N HIS A 37 -5.55 7.80 -20.76
CA HIS A 37 -5.79 8.37 -22.08
C HIS A 37 -4.63 9.30 -22.44
N TRP A 38 -3.96 9.00 -23.53
CA TRP A 38 -2.85 9.79 -24.04
C TRP A 38 -3.23 10.48 -25.35
N LYS A 39 -2.83 11.75 -25.48
CA LYS A 39 -2.91 12.53 -26.72
C LYS A 39 -1.63 12.34 -27.56
N PRO A 40 -1.69 11.70 -28.73
CA PRO A 40 -0.54 11.60 -29.62
C PRO A 40 -0.14 12.97 -30.18
N LEU A 41 1.16 13.16 -30.45
CA LEU A 41 1.65 14.35 -31.15
C LEU A 41 1.02 14.47 -32.54
N GLY A 42 0.54 15.67 -32.90
CA GLY A 42 -0.09 15.94 -34.21
C GLY A 42 -1.56 15.52 -34.31
N SER A 43 -2.19 15.13 -33.20
CA SER A 43 -3.64 14.90 -33.14
C SER A 43 -4.44 16.18 -33.43
N SER A 44 -5.57 16.03 -34.12
CA SER A 44 -6.43 17.16 -34.50
C SER A 44 -7.03 17.86 -33.27
N SER A 45 -7.28 19.17 -33.41
CA SER A 45 -7.98 19.99 -32.40
C SER A 45 -9.43 19.57 -32.15
N ASP A 46 -9.98 18.71 -33.01
CA ASP A 46 -11.40 18.39 -33.06
C ASP A 46 -11.79 17.23 -32.12
N ARG A 47 -10.81 16.70 -31.36
CA ARG A 47 -11.00 15.69 -30.33
C ARG A 47 -10.81 16.32 -28.95
N THR A 48 -11.71 16.00 -28.02
CA THR A 48 -11.52 16.33 -26.60
C THR A 48 -10.52 15.35 -25.99
N PHE A 49 -9.46 15.88 -25.39
CA PHE A 49 -8.45 15.09 -24.68
C PHE A 49 -8.54 15.35 -23.18
N CYS A 50 -8.04 14.40 -22.41
CA CYS A 50 -7.91 14.52 -20.96
C CYS A 50 -6.83 15.54 -20.58
N SER A 51 -6.87 15.98 -19.32
CA SER A 51 -5.84 16.85 -18.76
C SER A 51 -4.47 16.18 -18.82
N ASP A 52 -3.41 16.98 -18.99
CA ASP A 52 -2.03 16.49 -18.91
C ASP A 52 -1.70 15.93 -17.50
N SER A 53 -2.48 16.30 -16.48
CA SER A 53 -2.35 15.78 -15.11
C SER A 53 -2.90 14.36 -14.92
N THR A 54 -3.64 13.80 -15.89
CA THR A 54 -4.24 12.46 -15.75
C THR A 54 -3.20 11.38 -15.45
N PHE A 55 -2.04 11.39 -16.13
CA PHE A 55 -0.99 10.41 -15.82
C PHE A 55 -0.47 10.56 -14.38
N ALA A 56 -0.28 11.79 -13.92
CA ALA A 56 0.15 12.05 -12.55
C ALA A 56 -0.90 11.61 -11.53
N HIS A 57 -2.19 11.84 -11.82
CA HIS A 57 -3.30 11.39 -10.98
C HIS A 57 -3.30 9.87 -10.81
N GLU A 58 -3.24 9.12 -11.92
CA GLU A 58 -3.21 7.66 -11.85
C GLU A 58 -1.93 7.11 -11.20
N LEU A 59 -0.80 7.80 -11.39
CA LEU A 59 0.44 7.48 -10.67
C LEU A 59 0.29 7.69 -9.17
N GLY A 60 -0.46 8.70 -8.74
CA GLY A 60 -0.78 8.92 -7.33
C GLY A 60 -1.55 7.74 -6.73
N HIS A 61 -2.55 7.20 -7.43
CA HIS A 61 -3.25 5.98 -7.00
C HIS A 61 -2.31 4.77 -6.89
N VAL A 62 -1.47 4.53 -7.90
CA VAL A 62 -0.47 3.44 -7.86
C VAL A 62 0.48 3.60 -6.65
N LEU A 63 0.82 4.83 -6.27
CA LEU A 63 1.61 5.17 -5.08
C LEU A 63 0.77 5.27 -3.79
N GLY A 64 -0.47 4.78 -3.80
CA GLY A 64 -1.31 4.65 -2.60
C GLY A 64 -2.08 5.90 -2.19
N SER A 65 -2.23 6.89 -3.07
CA SER A 65 -3.07 8.06 -2.78
C SER A 65 -4.54 7.82 -3.14
N LEU A 66 -5.41 8.27 -2.26
CA LEU A 66 -6.83 8.43 -2.49
C LEU A 66 -7.12 9.82 -3.07
N HIS A 67 -8.39 10.02 -3.45
CA HIS A 67 -8.89 11.34 -3.81
C HIS A 67 -8.85 12.32 -2.63
N GLU A 68 -9.59 13.43 -2.68
CA GLU A 68 -9.72 14.33 -1.55
C GLU A 68 -10.57 13.75 -0.41
N ARG A 69 -10.30 14.23 0.81
CA ARG A 69 -11.01 13.86 2.05
C ARG A 69 -12.53 13.86 1.97
N ARG A 70 -13.14 14.75 1.17
CA ARG A 70 -14.62 14.88 1.10
C ARG A 70 -15.30 13.69 0.40
N LEU A 71 -14.54 12.91 -0.36
CA LEU A 71 -15.01 11.73 -1.10
C LEU A 71 -14.65 10.42 -0.40
N TYR A 72 -14.00 10.49 0.75
CA TYR A 72 -13.65 9.30 1.53
C TYR A 72 -14.90 8.56 1.99
N GLU A 73 -14.93 7.26 1.73
CA GLU A 73 -15.94 6.35 2.24
C GLU A 73 -15.30 5.31 3.20
N GLU A 74 -16.10 4.78 4.13
CA GLU A 74 -15.64 3.72 5.02
C GLU A 74 -15.26 2.48 4.20
N GLY A 75 -14.01 2.04 4.32
CA GLY A 75 -13.44 0.96 3.52
C GLY A 75 -12.53 1.44 2.37
N ASP A 76 -12.33 2.74 2.20
CA ASP A 76 -11.25 3.27 1.36
C ASP A 76 -9.91 3.16 2.09
N TYR A 77 -8.94 2.51 1.47
CA TYR A 77 -7.59 2.35 2.01
C TYR A 77 -6.58 3.04 1.11
N GLY A 78 -5.85 4.00 1.66
CA GLY A 78 -4.66 4.60 1.04
C GLY A 78 -3.40 4.04 1.69
N ALA A 79 -2.22 4.43 1.20
CA ALA A 79 -0.95 4.00 1.80
C ALA A 79 -0.85 4.41 3.28
N TYR A 80 -1.39 5.57 3.61
CA TYR A 80 -1.39 6.15 4.96
C TYR A 80 -2.62 7.02 5.16
N ARG A 81 -3.00 7.23 6.43
CA ARG A 81 -4.11 8.13 6.82
C ARG A 81 -4.11 9.52 6.18
N PHE A 82 -2.98 10.02 5.70
CA PHE A 82 -2.83 11.36 5.11
C PHE A 82 -2.70 11.36 3.58
N SER A 83 -2.76 10.20 2.93
CA SER A 83 -2.55 10.03 1.49
C SER A 83 -3.76 10.47 0.66
N PHE A 84 -4.19 11.72 0.82
CA PHE A 84 -5.36 12.31 0.16
C PHE A 84 -4.96 13.54 -0.66
N GLY A 85 -5.69 13.77 -1.75
CA GLY A 85 -5.65 15.06 -2.43
C GLY A 85 -6.20 16.18 -1.53
N HIS A 86 -5.78 17.41 -1.81
CA HIS A 86 -6.26 18.60 -1.13
C HIS A 86 -7.23 19.40 -2.01
N PHE A 87 -8.39 19.68 -1.44
CA PHE A 87 -9.48 20.38 -2.09
C PHE A 87 -9.98 21.51 -1.18
N THR A 88 -10.23 22.69 -1.75
CA THR A 88 -10.77 23.86 -1.03
C THR A 88 -12.04 24.39 -1.70
N THR A 89 -13.00 24.84 -0.90
CA THR A 89 -14.30 25.34 -1.36
C THR A 89 -14.37 26.87 -1.44
N GLY A 90 -15.39 27.39 -2.12
CA GLY A 90 -15.76 28.81 -2.13
C GLY A 90 -15.30 29.54 -3.39
N LEU A 91 -15.51 30.87 -3.42
CA LEU A 91 -15.23 31.71 -4.60
C LEU A 91 -13.76 31.70 -5.06
N GLN A 92 -12.86 31.26 -4.18
CA GLN A 92 -11.43 31.11 -4.45
C GLN A 92 -10.96 29.67 -4.28
N GLY A 93 -11.89 28.71 -4.33
CA GLY A 93 -11.59 27.29 -4.26
C GLY A 93 -10.61 26.87 -5.35
N TRP A 94 -9.89 25.80 -5.05
CA TRP A 94 -8.85 25.19 -5.87
C TRP A 94 -8.58 23.80 -5.34
N HIS A 95 -7.93 22.97 -6.15
CA HIS A 95 -7.60 21.61 -5.76
C HIS A 95 -6.25 21.15 -6.32
N THR A 96 -5.70 20.10 -5.72
CA THR A 96 -4.47 19.41 -6.17
C THR A 96 -4.79 18.30 -7.16
N ILE A 97 -3.75 17.70 -7.75
CA ILE A 97 -3.85 16.64 -8.77
C ILE A 97 -4.76 15.48 -8.32
N MET A 98 -4.66 15.02 -7.07
CA MET A 98 -5.46 13.90 -6.55
C MET A 98 -6.87 14.31 -6.10
N SER A 99 -7.46 15.33 -6.70
CA SER A 99 -8.77 15.82 -6.26
C SER A 99 -9.68 16.11 -7.44
N TYR A 100 -10.96 15.79 -7.28
CA TYR A 100 -11.97 16.20 -8.27
C TYR A 100 -12.47 17.61 -8.02
N GLY A 101 -12.90 18.29 -9.07
CA GLY A 101 -13.48 19.63 -8.96
C GLY A 101 -13.65 20.30 -10.31
N ASP A 102 -14.51 21.31 -10.33
CA ASP A 102 -14.57 22.29 -11.43
C ASP A 102 -13.71 23.53 -11.11
N GLU A 103 -13.22 23.63 -9.87
CA GLU A 103 -12.28 24.64 -9.40
C GLU A 103 -10.93 24.53 -10.12
N PRO A 104 -10.11 25.59 -10.17
CA PRO A 104 -8.79 25.51 -10.75
C PRO A 104 -7.91 24.44 -10.09
N GLU A 105 -7.45 23.48 -10.88
CA GLU A 105 -6.40 22.54 -10.50
C GLU A 105 -5.05 23.26 -10.42
N TYR A 106 -4.32 23.00 -9.34
CA TYR A 106 -2.90 23.32 -9.23
C TYR A 106 -2.09 22.05 -9.46
N PRO A 107 -1.03 22.10 -10.31
CA PRO A 107 -0.28 20.92 -10.74
C PRO A 107 0.71 20.43 -9.68
N TYR A 108 0.23 20.30 -8.44
CA TYR A 108 0.95 19.74 -7.31
C TYR A 108 0.16 18.56 -6.78
N PHE A 109 0.89 17.54 -6.32
CA PHE A 109 0.36 16.62 -5.33
C PHE A 109 0.24 17.33 -3.98
N SER A 110 -0.66 16.87 -3.12
CA SER A 110 -0.85 17.56 -1.84
C SER A 110 0.44 17.52 -1.01
N ASN A 111 0.85 18.69 -0.53
CA ASN A 111 2.08 18.88 0.24
C ASN A 111 1.97 20.15 1.10
N PRO A 112 1.98 20.04 2.44
CA PRO A 112 1.85 21.19 3.36
C PRO A 112 3.06 22.13 3.37
N SER A 113 4.20 21.70 2.83
CA SER A 113 5.44 22.50 2.76
C SER A 113 5.53 23.39 1.50
N VAL A 114 4.77 23.06 0.46
CA VAL A 114 4.66 23.83 -0.81
C VAL A 114 3.61 24.91 -0.63
N ARG A 115 3.90 26.18 -0.97
CA ARG A 115 2.99 27.35 -0.75
C ARG A 115 2.48 28.00 -2.03
N GLU A 116 2.66 27.35 -3.16
CA GLU A 116 2.39 27.87 -4.49
C GLU A 116 0.90 27.75 -4.88
N CYS A 117 0.08 27.06 -4.08
CA CYS A 117 -1.36 26.93 -4.29
C CYS A 117 -2.08 28.19 -3.79
N ARG A 118 -2.16 29.22 -4.64
CA ARG A 118 -2.72 30.55 -4.30
C ARG A 118 -2.06 31.21 -3.08
N TYR A 119 -0.73 31.08 -2.95
CA TYR A 119 0.00 31.58 -1.78
C TYR A 119 -0.43 30.92 -0.45
N GLN A 120 -1.06 29.75 -0.54
CA GLN A 120 -1.45 28.88 0.58
C GLN A 120 -0.71 27.54 0.46
N PRO A 121 -0.54 26.81 1.57
CA PRO A 121 -0.04 25.44 1.54
C PRO A 121 -0.83 24.58 0.55
N CYS A 122 -0.14 23.77 -0.25
CA CYS A 122 -0.75 22.83 -1.19
C CYS A 122 -1.30 21.56 -0.51
N GLY A 123 -1.40 21.52 0.81
CA GLY A 123 -1.82 20.35 1.57
C GLY A 123 -2.04 20.68 3.04
N ILE A 124 -2.44 19.66 3.80
CA ILE A 124 -2.69 19.73 5.24
C ILE A 124 -1.78 18.71 5.91
N ALA A 125 -1.11 19.13 7.00
CA ALA A 125 -0.12 18.33 7.71
C ALA A 125 -0.65 16.94 8.12
N PRO A 126 0.19 15.88 8.09
CA PRO A 126 -0.21 14.51 8.39
C PRO A 126 -0.95 14.29 9.72
N ASP A 127 -0.60 15.06 10.75
CA ASP A 127 -1.13 14.99 12.11
C ASP A 127 -2.44 15.77 12.32
N ALA A 128 -2.79 16.64 11.38
CA ALA A 128 -3.99 17.46 11.48
C ALA A 128 -5.26 16.73 11.00
N ASP A 129 -6.41 17.18 11.49
CA ASP A 129 -7.71 16.76 10.98
C ASP A 129 -7.86 17.16 9.51
N GLY A 130 -8.36 16.22 8.69
CA GLY A 130 -8.45 16.44 7.25
C GLY A 130 -7.11 16.47 6.53
N SER A 131 -6.06 15.84 7.10
CA SER A 131 -4.73 15.75 6.48
C SER A 131 -4.77 15.34 5.00
N ALA A 132 -3.87 15.94 4.23
CA ALA A 132 -3.72 15.75 2.80
C ALA A 132 -2.25 16.04 2.43
N ASP A 133 -1.44 14.98 2.35
CA ASP A 133 0.00 15.03 2.11
C ASP A 133 0.47 13.81 1.29
N ASN A 134 0.11 13.81 0.01
CA ASN A 134 0.55 12.78 -0.93
C ASN A 134 2.08 12.71 -1.03
N ALA A 135 2.77 13.85 -0.94
CA ALA A 135 4.22 13.92 -1.12
C ALA A 135 4.97 13.07 -0.08
N THR A 136 4.64 13.23 1.21
CA THR A 136 5.21 12.39 2.28
C THR A 136 4.87 10.90 2.06
N GLY A 137 3.66 10.60 1.56
CA GLY A 137 3.26 9.24 1.25
C GLY A 137 4.12 8.61 0.16
N PHE A 138 4.39 9.35 -0.91
CA PHE A 138 5.21 8.88 -2.03
C PHE A 138 6.67 8.62 -1.64
N GLU A 139 7.25 9.46 -0.78
CA GLU A 139 8.59 9.25 -0.22
C GLU A 139 8.66 7.94 0.57
N ASN A 140 7.61 7.64 1.34
CA ASN A 140 7.52 6.43 2.14
C ASN A 140 7.23 5.16 1.33
N VAL A 141 6.62 5.24 0.14
CA VAL A 141 6.25 4.03 -0.63
C VAL A 141 7.08 3.81 -1.90
N GLY A 142 7.78 4.83 -2.40
CA GLY A 142 8.44 4.77 -3.71
C GLY A 142 9.44 3.61 -3.81
N HIS A 143 10.12 3.29 -2.71
CA HIS A 143 11.08 2.19 -2.65
C HIS A 143 10.41 0.80 -2.74
N MET A 144 9.18 0.64 -2.23
CA MET A 144 8.44 -0.62 -2.28
C MET A 144 8.14 -1.00 -3.75
N LEU A 145 7.64 -0.04 -4.54
CA LEU A 145 7.33 -0.25 -5.95
C LEU A 145 8.59 -0.41 -6.81
N ALA A 146 9.66 0.32 -6.49
CA ALA A 146 10.95 0.14 -7.15
C ALA A 146 11.48 -1.29 -7.00
N GLY A 147 11.15 -1.95 -5.89
CA GLY A 147 11.53 -3.33 -5.61
C GLY A 147 10.85 -4.38 -6.48
N TYR A 148 9.82 -4.03 -7.25
CA TYR A 148 9.10 -5.00 -8.08
C TYR A 148 9.91 -5.52 -9.27
N GLU A 149 10.66 -4.65 -9.93
CA GLU A 149 11.43 -5.01 -11.14
C GLU A 149 12.88 -4.51 -11.03
N GLY A 150 13.33 -4.20 -9.81
CA GLY A 150 14.67 -3.66 -9.55
C GLY A 150 15.76 -4.72 -9.72
N GLU A 151 16.97 -4.25 -10.04
CA GLU A 151 18.18 -5.10 -10.11
C GLU A 151 18.80 -5.39 -8.73
N GLN A 152 18.25 -4.79 -7.66
CA GLN A 152 18.67 -4.99 -6.29
C GLN A 152 17.47 -5.43 -5.46
N PHE A 153 17.71 -6.30 -4.47
CA PHE A 153 16.67 -6.74 -3.56
C PHE A 153 16.35 -5.65 -2.55
N ILE A 154 15.10 -5.21 -2.55
CA ILE A 154 14.55 -4.27 -1.56
C ILE A 154 13.70 -5.07 -0.60
N ALA A 155 14.10 -5.15 0.67
CA ALA A 155 13.40 -5.97 1.67
C ALA A 155 11.92 -5.56 1.87
N ASP A 156 11.59 -4.29 1.66
CA ASP A 156 10.22 -3.76 1.72
C ASP A 156 9.35 -4.16 0.52
N SER A 157 9.91 -4.86 -0.48
CA SER A 157 9.12 -5.56 -1.49
C SER A 157 8.54 -6.89 -0.98
N LEU A 158 8.87 -7.29 0.25
CA LEU A 158 8.14 -8.36 0.94
C LEU A 158 7.04 -7.74 1.80
N ALA A 159 5.79 -8.04 1.44
CA ALA A 159 4.61 -7.57 2.15
C ALA A 159 4.22 -8.59 3.22
N GLU A 160 4.21 -8.19 4.50
CA GLU A 160 3.83 -9.03 5.64
C GLU A 160 2.55 -8.49 6.27
N TYR A 161 1.50 -9.32 6.38
CA TYR A 161 0.15 -8.88 6.75
C TYR A 161 -0.69 -9.97 7.44
N HIS A 162 -1.80 -9.55 8.06
CA HIS A 162 -2.78 -10.46 8.67
C HIS A 162 -3.58 -11.20 7.58
N TYR A 163 -3.52 -12.53 7.62
CA TYR A 163 -4.33 -13.43 6.81
C TYR A 163 -5.58 -13.82 7.60
N GLU A 164 -6.76 -13.43 7.09
CA GLU A 164 -8.03 -13.67 7.76
C GLU A 164 -9.10 -14.12 6.76
N ARG A 165 -9.85 -15.18 7.10
CA ARG A 165 -10.97 -15.69 6.28
C ARG A 165 -11.87 -16.62 7.08
N THR A 166 -13.07 -16.88 6.57
CA THR A 166 -13.88 -18.00 7.07
C THR A 166 -13.27 -19.35 6.66
N CYS A 167 -13.43 -20.35 7.52
CA CYS A 167 -12.94 -21.71 7.31
C CYS A 167 -13.92 -22.74 7.86
N GLU A 168 -13.72 -24.01 7.50
CA GLU A 168 -14.36 -25.16 8.14
C GLU A 168 -13.26 -25.93 8.88
N THR A 169 -13.50 -26.28 10.14
CA THR A 169 -12.54 -27.03 10.95
C THR A 169 -12.48 -28.49 10.50
N ASP A 170 -11.44 -29.23 10.91
CA ASP A 170 -11.35 -30.68 10.65
C ASP A 170 -12.54 -31.49 11.21
N ALA A 171 -13.28 -30.92 12.17
CA ALA A 171 -14.49 -31.51 12.74
C ALA A 171 -15.77 -31.17 11.95
N GLY A 172 -15.67 -30.38 10.87
CA GLY A 172 -16.81 -29.93 10.06
C GLY A 172 -17.59 -28.78 10.68
N GLU A 173 -16.98 -28.01 11.60
CA GLU A 173 -17.61 -26.84 12.22
C GLU A 173 -17.22 -25.56 11.49
N ASP A 174 -18.14 -24.59 11.42
CA ASP A 174 -17.81 -23.25 10.93
C ASP A 174 -16.79 -22.58 11.86
N GLY A 175 -15.77 -21.98 11.25
CA GLY A 175 -14.68 -21.33 11.95
C GLY A 175 -14.16 -20.08 11.26
N PHE A 176 -13.18 -19.49 11.93
CA PHE A 176 -12.43 -18.34 11.45
C PHE A 176 -10.94 -18.66 11.45
N GLU A 177 -10.32 -18.51 10.28
CA GLU A 177 -8.90 -18.71 10.08
C GLU A 177 -8.18 -17.37 10.20
N ARG A 178 -7.13 -17.37 11.02
CA ARG A 178 -6.27 -16.21 11.27
C ARG A 178 -4.81 -16.65 11.20
N GLY A 179 -3.92 -15.81 10.67
CA GLY A 179 -2.52 -16.15 10.51
C GLY A 179 -1.65 -15.08 9.87
N HIS A 180 -0.34 -15.26 9.90
CA HIS A 180 0.61 -14.33 9.29
C HIS A 180 0.90 -14.76 7.85
N ALA A 181 0.68 -13.88 6.87
CA ALA A 181 1.12 -14.06 5.49
C ALA A 181 2.33 -13.18 5.14
N ILE A 182 3.20 -13.70 4.28
CA ILE A 182 4.30 -12.99 3.62
C ILE A 182 4.15 -13.14 2.11
N GLN A 183 4.08 -12.04 1.39
CA GLN A 183 3.98 -11.98 -0.07
C GLN A 183 5.27 -11.46 -0.67
N ASN A 184 5.79 -12.19 -1.66
CA ASN A 184 6.99 -11.81 -2.38
C ASN A 184 6.62 -10.94 -3.59
N ASN A 185 6.75 -9.62 -3.44
CA ASN A 185 6.60 -8.71 -4.57
C ASN A 185 7.93 -8.38 -5.25
N SER A 186 9.04 -9.03 -4.90
CA SER A 186 10.35 -8.84 -5.54
C SER A 186 10.50 -9.69 -6.81
N PRO A 187 11.51 -9.44 -7.66
CA PRO A 187 11.83 -10.32 -8.79
C PRO A 187 12.66 -11.56 -8.40
N TYR A 188 12.99 -11.72 -7.11
CA TYR A 188 13.84 -12.81 -6.62
C TYR A 188 13.01 -13.96 -6.05
N GLU A 189 13.59 -15.16 -6.01
CA GLU A 189 13.06 -16.26 -5.21
C GLU A 189 13.50 -16.07 -3.75
N ILE A 190 12.56 -16.21 -2.81
CA ILE A 190 12.79 -15.94 -1.38
C ILE A 190 12.69 -17.23 -0.58
N GLU A 191 13.80 -17.63 0.04
CA GLU A 191 13.83 -18.77 0.97
C GLU A 191 13.35 -18.35 2.35
N ILE A 192 12.23 -18.92 2.81
CA ILE A 192 11.78 -18.84 4.19
C ILE A 192 12.51 -19.90 5.00
N VAL A 193 13.06 -19.48 6.13
CA VAL A 193 13.88 -20.32 7.01
C VAL A 193 13.08 -20.76 8.23
N SER A 194 12.40 -19.82 8.88
CA SER A 194 11.63 -20.10 10.09
C SER A 194 10.46 -19.14 10.27
N PHE A 195 9.54 -19.54 11.15
CA PHE A 195 8.45 -18.73 11.66
C PHE A 195 8.55 -18.68 13.18
N THR A 196 8.52 -17.48 13.74
CA THR A 196 8.61 -17.27 15.18
C THR A 196 7.31 -16.68 15.70
N THR A 197 6.83 -17.20 16.84
CA THR A 197 5.72 -16.63 17.59
C THR A 197 6.21 -16.17 18.95
N LEU A 198 5.62 -15.08 19.45
CA LEU A 198 5.83 -14.54 20.79
C LEU A 198 4.50 -14.61 21.55
N ASN A 199 4.54 -15.07 22.79
CA ASN A 199 3.36 -15.06 23.66
C ASN A 199 3.30 -13.80 24.55
N SER A 200 2.20 -13.62 25.27
CA SER A 200 1.99 -12.49 26.19
C SER A 200 2.94 -12.46 27.39
N GLU A 201 3.60 -13.58 27.70
CA GLU A 201 4.62 -13.68 28.75
C GLU A 201 6.03 -13.33 28.25
N GLY A 202 6.18 -13.01 26.96
CA GLY A 202 7.46 -12.69 26.32
C GLY A 202 8.31 -13.90 25.93
N ALA A 203 7.75 -15.11 25.95
CA ALA A 203 8.42 -16.31 25.49
C ALA A 203 8.22 -16.51 23.98
N SER A 204 9.32 -16.74 23.26
CA SER A 204 9.28 -17.01 21.82
C SER A 204 9.40 -18.51 21.51
N THR A 205 8.70 -18.93 20.46
CA THR A 205 8.80 -20.28 19.88
C THR A 205 9.19 -20.16 18.42
N VAL A 206 10.30 -20.78 18.03
CA VAL A 206 10.78 -20.82 16.64
C VAL A 206 10.39 -22.16 16.03
N THR A 207 9.78 -22.12 14.87
CA THR A 207 9.41 -23.32 14.09
C THR A 207 10.09 -23.26 12.73
N ASP A 208 10.76 -24.34 12.33
CA ASP A 208 11.31 -24.47 10.99
C ASP A 208 10.20 -24.33 9.95
N ALA A 209 10.44 -23.47 8.96
CA ALA A 209 9.48 -23.21 7.88
C ALA A 209 10.20 -23.18 6.52
N PRO A 210 10.97 -24.23 6.16
CA PRO A 210 11.70 -24.26 4.90
C PRO A 210 10.71 -24.24 3.74
N ASP A 211 10.65 -23.11 3.05
CA ASP A 211 9.84 -22.93 1.85
C ASP A 211 10.50 -21.90 0.92
N SER A 212 10.05 -21.83 -0.32
CA SER A 212 10.51 -20.87 -1.32
C SER A 212 9.33 -20.13 -1.91
N ILE A 213 9.34 -18.80 -1.81
CA ILE A 213 8.29 -17.95 -2.37
C ILE A 213 8.78 -17.40 -3.71
N SER A 214 8.15 -17.83 -4.80
CA SER A 214 8.39 -17.26 -6.13
C SER A 214 7.87 -15.82 -6.25
N PRO A 215 8.41 -14.99 -7.17
CA PRO A 215 7.87 -13.67 -7.46
C PRO A 215 6.35 -13.67 -7.70
N GLY A 216 5.63 -12.78 -7.01
CA GLY A 216 4.17 -12.65 -7.09
C GLY A 216 3.38 -13.66 -6.24
N TYR A 217 4.03 -14.62 -5.60
CA TYR A 217 3.38 -15.59 -4.73
C TYR A 217 3.50 -15.18 -3.25
N TYR A 218 2.72 -15.86 -2.41
CA TYR A 218 2.73 -15.67 -0.97
C TYR A 218 2.83 -17.00 -0.25
N TYR A 219 3.30 -16.93 1.00
CA TYR A 219 3.31 -18.02 1.96
C TYR A 219 2.62 -17.54 3.24
N TYR A 220 2.04 -18.46 4.01
CA TYR A 220 1.37 -18.09 5.24
C TYR A 220 1.42 -19.20 6.30
N ARG A 221 1.32 -18.77 7.56
CA ARG A 221 1.13 -19.64 8.72
C ARG A 221 -0.16 -19.22 9.42
N SER A 222 -1.15 -20.09 9.38
CA SER A 222 -2.49 -19.82 9.90
C SER A 222 -3.02 -20.97 10.74
N GLN A 223 -4.08 -20.67 11.48
CA GLN A 223 -4.88 -21.65 12.19
C GLN A 223 -6.36 -21.34 11.98
N CYS A 224 -7.13 -22.36 11.59
CA CYS A 224 -8.59 -22.34 11.65
C CYS A 224 -9.05 -22.69 13.08
N ALA A 225 -9.85 -21.82 13.69
CA ALA A 225 -10.47 -22.06 15.00
C ALA A 225 -12.00 -22.08 14.84
N PRO A 226 -12.74 -23.00 15.52
CA PRO A 226 -14.19 -22.95 15.52
C PRO A 226 -14.68 -21.60 16.05
N ASN A 227 -15.81 -21.08 15.55
CA ASN A 227 -16.36 -19.79 16.01
C ASN A 227 -16.73 -19.75 17.51
N SER A 228 -16.76 -20.92 18.17
CA SER A 228 -17.01 -21.07 19.60
C SER A 228 -15.74 -20.93 20.46
N GLN A 229 -14.57 -20.75 19.86
CA GLN A 229 -13.27 -20.68 20.53
C GLN A 229 -12.41 -19.53 19.98
N ASP A 230 -11.55 -18.99 20.84
CA ASP A 230 -10.62 -17.94 20.43
C ASP A 230 -9.51 -18.50 19.53
N ASN A 231 -9.11 -17.72 18.53
CA ASN A 231 -7.97 -18.08 17.69
C ASN A 231 -6.66 -17.88 18.45
N SER A 232 -5.66 -18.75 18.27
CA SER A 232 -4.36 -18.62 18.97
C SER A 232 -3.67 -17.29 18.63
N PHE A 233 -3.78 -16.83 17.39
CA PHE A 233 -3.36 -15.51 16.95
C PHE A 233 -4.26 -14.44 17.60
N GLY A 234 -3.72 -13.78 18.62
CA GLY A 234 -4.39 -12.75 19.42
C GLY A 234 -4.81 -13.19 20.81
N SER A 235 -4.90 -14.50 21.07
CA SER A 235 -5.16 -15.02 22.43
C SER A 235 -3.87 -15.44 23.14
N SER A 236 -3.17 -16.43 22.59
CA SER A 236 -1.92 -16.98 23.14
C SER A 236 -0.67 -16.49 22.41
N ILE A 237 -0.82 -16.05 21.16
CA ILE A 237 0.22 -15.43 20.34
C ILE A 237 -0.04 -13.93 20.31
N SER A 238 0.90 -13.14 20.83
CA SER A 238 0.85 -11.67 20.84
C SER A 238 1.55 -11.06 19.64
N SER A 239 2.57 -11.73 19.07
CA SER A 239 3.26 -11.30 17.86
C SER A 239 3.84 -12.49 17.09
N SER A 240 4.09 -12.31 15.80
CA SER A 240 4.77 -13.31 14.97
C SER A 240 5.58 -12.69 13.84
N TRP A 241 6.64 -13.35 13.38
CA TRP A 241 7.46 -12.90 12.25
C TRP A 241 8.07 -14.08 11.48
N PHE A 242 8.35 -13.84 10.20
CA PHE A 242 9.15 -14.76 9.38
C PHE A 242 10.64 -14.44 9.51
N THR A 243 11.49 -15.44 9.33
CA THR A 243 12.91 -15.25 9.01
C THR A 243 13.16 -15.81 7.62
N TYR A 244 13.79 -15.02 6.76
CA TYR A 244 14.09 -15.40 5.38
C TYR A 244 15.54 -15.12 5.03
N ARG A 245 15.99 -15.65 3.90
CA ARG A 245 17.33 -15.40 3.37
C ARG A 245 17.32 -14.24 2.40
N ASN A 246 18.21 -13.27 2.60
CA ASN A 246 18.46 -12.24 1.60
C ASN A 246 19.01 -12.92 0.32
N PRO A 247 18.36 -12.75 -0.85
CA PRO A 247 18.74 -13.46 -2.07
C PRO A 247 20.06 -12.99 -2.68
N GLU A 248 20.56 -11.82 -2.29
CA GLU A 248 21.81 -11.25 -2.80
C GLU A 248 23.00 -11.52 -1.86
N THR A 249 22.80 -11.35 -0.55
CA THR A 249 23.88 -11.47 0.44
C THR A 249 23.91 -12.82 1.13
N ASN A 250 22.85 -13.62 1.02
CA ASN A 250 22.66 -14.91 1.69
C ASN A 250 22.52 -14.81 3.24
N ASP A 251 22.45 -13.60 3.78
CA ASP A 251 22.25 -13.34 5.21
C ASP A 251 20.82 -13.71 5.65
N LEU A 252 20.67 -14.06 6.93
CA LEU A 252 19.35 -14.23 7.54
C LEU A 252 18.79 -12.86 7.91
N VAL A 253 17.56 -12.60 7.47
CA VAL A 253 16.82 -11.38 7.73
C VAL A 253 15.60 -11.73 8.55
N GLU A 254 15.46 -11.04 9.69
CA GLU A 254 14.23 -11.06 10.47
C GLU A 254 13.20 -10.15 9.79
N GLY A 255 12.02 -10.70 9.52
CA GLY A 255 10.89 -10.02 8.92
C GLY A 255 10.14 -9.11 9.89
N VAL A 256 8.96 -8.69 9.48
CA VAL A 256 8.09 -7.82 10.27
C VAL A 256 7.54 -8.55 11.49
N HIS A 257 7.69 -7.94 12.65
CA HIS A 257 7.02 -8.37 13.88
C HIS A 257 5.58 -7.92 13.84
N LEU A 258 4.71 -8.78 13.33
CA LEU A 258 3.29 -8.51 13.20
C LEU A 258 2.61 -8.78 14.55
N PRO A 259 2.06 -7.77 15.23
CA PRO A 259 1.35 -7.97 16.49
C PRO A 259 -0.08 -8.46 16.25
N TRP A 260 -0.70 -9.03 17.28
CA TRP A 260 -1.99 -9.72 17.18
C TRP A 260 -3.07 -9.20 18.14
N GLU A 261 -2.87 -8.04 18.75
CA GLU A 261 -3.78 -7.48 19.78
C GLU A 261 -5.25 -7.46 19.34
N GLU A 262 -6.16 -7.86 20.24
CA GLU A 262 -7.60 -7.71 20.03
C GLU A 262 -7.96 -6.22 19.97
N GLY A 263 -8.50 -5.78 18.82
CA GLY A 263 -9.01 -4.42 18.63
C GLY A 263 -8.00 -3.39 18.11
N TYR A 264 -6.84 -3.81 17.60
CA TYR A 264 -5.94 -2.88 16.92
C TYR A 264 -6.53 -2.42 15.57
N THR A 265 -6.86 -1.14 15.49
CA THR A 265 -7.35 -0.45 14.28
C THR A 265 -6.30 0.51 13.70
N GLY A 266 -5.01 0.30 14.02
CA GLY A 266 -3.93 1.19 13.58
C GLY A 266 -3.27 0.70 12.28
N ASP A 267 -2.59 1.61 11.59
CA ASP A 267 -1.77 1.28 10.43
C ASP A 267 -0.48 0.59 10.92
N TYR A 268 -0.16 -0.62 10.42
CA TYR A 268 1.10 -1.27 10.75
C TYR A 268 2.25 -0.61 9.98
N PHE A 269 2.93 0.33 10.63
CA PHE A 269 4.16 0.90 10.09
C PHE A 269 5.33 -0.06 10.33
N THR A 270 5.94 -0.52 9.25
CA THR A 270 7.29 -1.08 9.34
C THR A 270 8.26 0.07 9.57
N VAL A 271 8.79 0.22 10.79
CA VAL A 271 9.97 1.06 11.03
C VAL A 271 11.20 0.17 10.87
N ARG A 272 11.72 0.06 9.65
CA ARG A 272 13.10 -0.42 9.47
C ARG A 272 14.03 0.73 9.79
N MET A 273 14.58 0.75 11.01
CA MET A 273 15.82 1.48 11.24
C MET A 273 16.94 0.74 10.49
N ALA A 274 17.07 0.99 9.20
CA ALA A 274 18.26 0.59 8.48
C ALA A 274 19.43 1.40 9.06
N ALA A 275 20.27 0.75 9.85
CA ALA A 275 21.60 1.25 10.14
C ALA A 275 22.44 1.12 8.87
N THR A 276 22.21 2.00 7.89
CA THR A 276 23.19 2.27 6.85
C THR A 276 23.97 3.52 7.27
N GLU A 277 25.29 3.46 7.17
CA GLU A 277 26.14 4.66 7.24
C GLU A 277 25.71 5.60 6.09
N GLY A 278 24.83 6.56 6.39
CA GLY A 278 24.43 7.59 5.43
C GLY A 278 22.96 8.03 5.43
N GLY A 279 22.08 7.49 6.28
CA GLY A 279 20.70 8.00 6.38
C GLY A 279 20.62 9.35 7.10
N LEU A 280 20.23 10.39 6.38
CA LEU A 280 19.77 11.69 6.92
C LEU A 280 18.34 11.57 7.47
#